data_AF-A0AAD5YI63-F1
#
_entry.id   AF-A0AAD5YI63-F1
#
_cell.length_a   1.000
_cell.length_b   1.000
_cell.length_c   1.000
_cell.angle_alpha   90.00
_cell.angle_beta   90.00
_cell.angle_gamma   90.00
#
_symmetry.space_group_name_H-M   'P 1'
#
loop_
_entity.id
_entity.type
_entity.pdbx_description
1 polymer ?
#
loop_
_entity_poly.entity_id
_entity_poly.type
_entity_poly.pdbx_seq_one_letter_code
_entity_poly.pdbx_strand_id
1 'polypeptide(L)'
;MLPVGLLSLVQAFVADPNEAAIKLSIALPSVAFLVFLWTRWQSKQQTDDEGSPISLPESCLFTILPFFRSRFDFLNWGFKLSGQSIYQFRLLQVNNTFYAPPLDLCPSPPPLNTVIAVSGEPARRDFFTCKGFDLNEGFKVLSGAARRISIIHKRLATSQNEGHLCRLLPKLLEDTARVLDSWGTSASTQDPFECIPKLCFQTSVRSLACSELADDEAVVARLKTLYDTLDSATTPASVLVPWFPSPSMLKKLFATKKIYDIVNRAIEARLRSGVPQDDTLQIMIDSSDDRLVMLGFIMGLLVAGARSTGTTGKGFSLTYSTIRRVPYSREKPLPTHNTSLLPPQPPG
;
A
#
# COMPACT_ATOMS: atom_id res chain seq x y z
N MET A 1 24.12 23.66 41.98
CA MET A 1 23.18 24.42 42.83
C MET A 1 22.13 25.01 41.93
N LEU A 2 20.95 24.38 41.84
CA LEU A 2 19.86 24.87 40.99
C LEU A 2 19.37 26.21 41.55
N PRO A 3 19.24 27.27 40.74
CA PRO A 3 18.86 28.54 41.29
C PRO A 3 17.35 28.50 41.54
N VAL A 4 17.02 28.40 42.82
CA VAL A 4 15.99 29.11 43.61
C VAL A 4 14.75 29.70 42.90
N GLY A 5 14.88 30.19 41.66
CA GLY A 5 13.76 30.70 40.87
C GLY A 5 12.69 29.66 40.53
N LEU A 6 13.07 28.39 40.34
CA LEU A 6 12.13 27.35 39.91
C LEU A 6 11.12 26.97 41.00
N LEU A 7 11.55 27.00 42.27
CA LEU A 7 10.70 26.66 43.42
C LEU A 7 9.68 27.78 43.70
N SER A 8 10.06 29.05 43.52
CA SER A 8 9.14 30.19 43.57
C SER A 8 8.16 30.24 42.39
N LEU A 9 8.56 29.71 41.23
CA LEU A 9 7.70 29.65 40.04
C LEU A 9 6.58 28.63 40.21
N VAL A 10 6.87 27.51 40.87
CA VAL A 10 5.88 26.46 41.15
C VAL A 10 4.86 26.89 42.21
N GLN A 11 5.27 27.64 43.24
CA GLN A 11 4.33 28.13 44.27
C GLN A 11 3.36 29.22 43.77
N ALA A 12 3.75 30.01 42.76
CA ALA A 12 2.88 31.04 42.16
C ALA A 12 1.78 30.47 41.23
N PHE A 13 1.89 29.19 40.84
CA PHE A 13 0.99 28.53 39.91
C PHE A 13 -0.10 27.68 40.58
N VAL A 14 -0.03 27.46 41.89
CA VAL A 14 -0.88 26.47 42.60
C VAL A 14 -1.89 27.11 43.57
N ALA A 15 -1.98 28.45 43.66
CA ALA A 15 -2.84 29.09 44.66
C ALA A 15 -4.35 29.07 44.34
N ASP A 16 -4.78 29.05 43.06
CA ASP A 16 -6.20 29.07 42.71
C ASP A 16 -6.53 28.38 41.37
N PRO A 17 -7.52 27.44 41.33
CA PRO A 17 -7.78 26.60 40.17
C PRO A 17 -8.34 27.35 38.94
N ASN A 18 -8.98 28.51 39.12
CA ASN A 18 -9.48 29.33 38.01
C ASN A 18 -8.39 30.25 37.41
N GLU A 19 -7.39 30.63 38.19
CA GLU A 19 -6.26 31.45 37.72
C GLU A 19 -5.25 30.61 36.92
N ALA A 20 -5.14 29.31 37.27
CA ALA A 20 -4.33 28.34 36.53
C ALA A 20 -4.80 28.16 35.08
N ALA A 21 -6.12 28.16 34.81
CA ALA A 21 -6.67 28.02 33.45
C ALA A 21 -6.32 29.20 32.53
N ILE A 22 -6.27 30.42 33.09
CA ILE A 22 -5.90 31.65 32.37
C ILE A 22 -4.38 31.69 32.15
N LYS A 23 -3.59 31.22 33.11
CA LYS A 23 -2.13 31.09 32.92
C LYS A 23 -1.80 30.01 31.88
N LEU A 24 -2.59 28.93 31.79
CA LEU A 24 -2.44 27.88 30.77
C LEU A 24 -2.75 28.37 29.35
N SER A 25 -3.79 29.20 29.20
CA SER A 25 -4.21 29.74 27.90
C SER A 25 -3.22 30.77 27.32
N ILE A 26 -2.38 31.38 28.17
CA ILE A 26 -1.29 32.29 27.77
C ILE A 26 0.05 31.56 27.65
N ALA A 27 0.31 30.54 28.48
CA ALA A 27 1.53 29.74 28.40
C ALA A 27 1.62 28.88 27.14
N LEU A 28 0.50 28.31 26.66
CA LEU A 28 0.42 27.52 25.43
C LEU A 28 0.90 28.27 24.16
N PRO A 29 0.42 29.49 23.85
CA PRO A 29 0.92 30.26 22.72
C PRO A 29 2.37 30.73 22.91
N SER A 30 2.83 30.92 24.15
CA SER A 30 4.20 31.32 24.47
C SER A 30 5.21 30.17 24.26
N VAL A 31 4.83 28.94 24.64
CA VAL A 31 5.62 27.73 24.37
C VAL A 31 5.62 27.40 22.88
N ALA A 32 4.50 27.59 22.17
CA ALA A 32 4.46 27.50 20.71
C ALA A 32 5.39 28.51 20.02
N PHE A 33 5.51 29.72 20.59
CA PHE A 33 6.43 30.76 20.12
C PHE A 33 7.91 30.43 20.40
N LEU A 34 8.23 29.75 21.51
CA LEU A 34 9.59 29.28 21.80
C LEU A 34 9.96 28.03 20.97
N VAL A 35 9.03 27.13 20.70
CA VAL A 35 9.21 26.01 19.75
C VAL A 35 9.42 26.54 18.31
N PHE A 36 8.74 27.62 17.94
CA PHE A 36 8.92 28.35 16.69
C PHE A 36 10.30 29.04 16.57
N LEU A 37 10.90 29.45 17.69
CA LEU A 37 12.26 30.00 17.71
C LEU A 37 13.35 28.92 17.79
N TRP A 38 13.05 27.76 18.38
CA TRP A 38 13.98 26.63 18.44
C TRP A 38 14.11 25.88 17.10
N THR A 39 13.02 25.74 16.33
CA THR A 39 13.07 25.24 14.93
C THR A 39 13.89 26.16 14.02
N ARG A 40 13.85 27.47 14.27
CA ARG A 40 14.70 28.49 13.64
C ARG A 40 16.20 28.36 13.97
N TRP A 41 16.56 27.75 15.10
CA TRP A 41 17.95 27.54 15.50
C TRP A 41 18.52 26.22 14.97
N GLN A 42 17.72 25.14 14.93
CA GLN A 42 18.12 23.87 14.31
C GLN A 42 18.28 23.96 12.79
N SER A 43 17.54 24.84 12.11
CA SER A 43 17.74 25.13 10.68
C SER A 43 19.08 25.81 10.37
N LYS A 44 19.79 26.34 11.38
CA LYS A 44 21.06 27.07 11.22
C LYS A 44 22.30 26.17 11.41
N GLN A 45 22.09 24.91 11.79
CA GLN A 45 23.14 23.93 12.09
C GLN A 45 23.26 22.85 11.01
N GLN A 46 22.78 23.17 9.80
CA GLN A 46 22.95 22.35 8.60
C GLN A 46 24.39 22.51 8.15
N THR A 47 25.25 21.66 8.67
CA THR A 47 26.59 21.39 8.14
C THR A 47 26.43 20.97 6.69
N ASP A 48 26.81 21.87 5.79
CA ASP A 48 27.04 21.59 4.38
C ASP A 48 28.17 20.55 4.29
N ASP A 49 27.80 19.26 4.22
CA ASP A 49 28.70 18.26 3.68
C ASP A 49 28.81 18.53 2.18
N GLU A 50 30.03 18.86 1.76
CA GLU A 50 30.44 19.16 0.40
C GLU A 50 30.15 17.92 -0.49
N GLY A 51 28.97 17.90 -1.11
CA GLY A 51 28.47 16.78 -1.91
C GLY A 51 27.04 16.31 -1.63
N SER A 52 26.35 16.87 -0.63
CA SER A 52 24.95 16.52 -0.35
C SER A 52 23.95 17.17 -1.33
N PRO A 53 22.83 16.49 -1.70
CA PRO A 53 21.81 17.06 -2.58
C PRO A 53 21.14 18.31 -2.01
N ILE A 54 20.67 19.20 -2.89
CA ILE A 54 19.96 20.43 -2.48
C ILE A 54 18.77 20.09 -1.58
N SER A 55 18.71 20.74 -0.41
CA SER A 55 17.59 20.60 0.53
C SER A 55 16.46 21.57 0.21
N LEU A 56 15.22 21.09 0.13
CA LEU A 56 14.05 21.95 0.01
C LEU A 56 13.84 22.78 1.30
N PRO A 57 13.34 24.03 1.20
CA PRO A 57 13.14 24.90 2.35
C PRO A 57 12.08 24.32 3.32
N GLU A 58 12.50 24.10 4.58
CA GLU A 58 11.71 23.40 5.60
C GLU A 58 10.70 24.34 6.30
N SER A 59 9.42 24.31 5.87
CA SER A 59 8.30 24.74 6.73
C SER A 59 7.52 23.50 7.19
N CYS A 60 8.05 22.92 8.27
CA CYS A 60 7.92 21.55 8.82
C CYS A 60 6.57 20.81 8.80
N LEU A 61 5.44 21.46 8.48
CA LEU A 61 4.13 20.79 8.31
C LEU A 61 3.40 21.25 7.04
N PHE A 62 3.43 22.54 6.73
CA PHE A 62 2.78 23.09 5.55
C PHE A 62 3.48 22.72 4.23
N THR A 63 4.80 22.53 4.23
CA THR A 63 5.51 22.03 3.03
C THR A 63 5.28 20.53 2.82
N ILE A 64 5.06 19.78 3.90
CA ILE A 64 4.93 18.32 3.87
C ILE A 64 3.48 17.88 3.60
N LEU A 65 2.48 18.67 4.00
CA LEU A 65 1.06 18.37 3.73
C LEU A 65 0.74 18.13 2.24
N PRO A 66 1.27 18.93 1.29
CA PRO A 66 1.13 18.66 -0.15
C PRO A 66 1.73 17.31 -0.56
N PHE A 67 2.79 16.82 0.08
CA PHE A 67 3.30 15.48 -0.19
C PHE A 67 2.22 14.43 0.09
N PHE A 68 1.42 14.53 1.16
CA PHE A 68 0.39 13.53 1.44
C PHE A 68 -0.87 13.63 0.56
N ARG A 69 -1.11 14.78 -0.10
CA ARG A 69 -2.31 15.02 -0.94
C ARG A 69 -2.02 14.93 -2.44
N SER A 70 -0.92 15.53 -2.88
CA SER A 70 -0.52 15.66 -4.28
C SER A 70 0.96 15.29 -4.44
N ARG A 71 1.31 14.03 -4.12
CA ARG A 71 2.69 13.51 -4.16
C ARG A 71 3.43 13.87 -5.45
N PHE A 72 2.79 13.64 -6.59
CA PHE A 72 3.42 13.89 -7.89
C PHE A 72 3.72 15.37 -8.11
N ASP A 73 2.77 16.25 -7.80
CA ASP A 73 2.95 17.70 -7.96
C ASP A 73 3.99 18.24 -6.99
N PHE A 74 3.98 17.77 -5.74
CA PHE A 74 5.01 18.09 -4.76
C PHE A 74 6.39 17.67 -5.25
N LEU A 75 6.51 16.43 -5.74
CA LEU A 75 7.80 15.91 -6.20
C LEU A 75 8.34 16.71 -7.39
N ASN A 76 7.47 16.99 -8.39
CA ASN A 76 7.81 17.79 -9.55
C ASN A 76 8.13 19.24 -9.20
N TRP A 77 7.40 19.82 -8.25
CA TRP A 77 7.70 21.16 -7.74
C TRP A 77 9.10 21.19 -7.13
N GLY A 78 9.48 20.17 -6.35
CA GLY A 78 10.82 20.04 -5.80
C GLY A 78 11.92 20.01 -6.86
N PHE A 79 11.75 19.22 -7.93
CA PHE A 79 12.71 19.17 -9.04
C PHE A 79 12.78 20.49 -9.82
N LYS A 80 11.64 21.17 -10.02
CA LYS A 80 11.60 22.49 -10.67
C LYS A 80 12.31 23.55 -9.83
N LEU A 81 12.18 23.49 -8.50
CA LEU A 81 12.80 24.43 -7.58
C LEU A 81 14.30 24.19 -7.43
N SER A 82 14.74 22.94 -7.33
CA SER A 82 16.16 22.62 -7.21
C SER A 82 16.93 22.78 -8.53
N GLY A 83 16.24 22.67 -9.67
CA GLY A 83 16.88 22.63 -10.99
C GLY A 83 17.75 21.40 -11.21
N GLN A 84 17.70 20.42 -10.29
CA GLN A 84 18.51 19.21 -10.29
C GLN A 84 17.62 17.97 -10.40
N SER A 85 18.19 16.86 -10.88
CA SER A 85 17.52 15.55 -10.92
C SER A 85 17.48 14.84 -9.57
N ILE A 86 18.08 15.44 -8.53
CA ILE A 86 18.13 14.95 -7.17
C ILE A 86 17.90 16.12 -6.21
N TYR A 87 17.14 15.89 -5.15
CA TYR A 87 17.01 16.83 -4.03
C TYR A 87 16.60 16.08 -2.77
N GLN A 88 16.74 16.70 -1.61
CA GLN A 88 16.32 16.13 -0.34
C GLN A 88 15.25 16.99 0.33
N PHE A 89 14.39 16.34 1.11
CA PHE A 89 13.40 16.99 1.97
C PHE A 89 13.17 16.13 3.21
N ARG A 90 12.69 16.73 4.30
CA ARG A 90 12.38 15.98 5.51
C ARG A 90 10.93 15.53 5.52
N LEU A 91 10.69 14.29 5.94
CA LEU A 91 9.38 13.70 6.15
C LEU A 91 9.25 13.26 7.61
N LEU A 92 8.08 13.48 8.21
CA LEU A 92 7.79 13.03 9.59
C LEU A 92 7.98 11.51 9.70
N GLN A 93 8.75 11.06 10.70
CA GLN A 93 8.94 9.64 10.98
C GLN A 93 7.68 9.04 11.58
N VAL A 94 7.33 7.87 11.07
CA VAL A 94 6.32 6.99 11.62
C VAL A 94 7.02 6.05 12.60
N ASN A 95 6.96 6.34 13.90
CA ASN A 95 7.34 5.34 14.90
C ASN A 95 6.27 4.26 14.92
N ASN A 96 6.58 3.11 14.31
CA ASN A 96 5.82 1.87 14.49
C ASN A 96 6.29 1.19 15.79
N THR A 97 6.15 1.88 16.93
CA THR A 97 6.49 1.34 18.25
C THR A 97 5.39 0.41 18.74
N PHE A 98 5.32 -0.79 18.15
CA PHE A 98 4.68 -1.95 18.81
C PHE A 98 5.68 -2.77 19.63
N TYR A 99 6.96 -2.39 19.64
CA TYR A 99 8.04 -3.01 20.44
C TYR A 99 8.94 -1.96 21.10
N ALA A 100 8.38 -1.04 21.89
CA ALA A 100 9.16 -0.29 22.88
C ALA A 100 8.58 -0.62 24.27
N PRO A 101 9.42 -0.95 25.27
CA PRO A 101 8.95 -1.18 26.63
C PRO A 101 8.26 0.08 27.16
N PRO A 102 7.22 -0.04 28.00
CA PRO A 102 6.52 1.11 28.53
C PRO A 102 7.37 1.71 29.64
N LEU A 103 7.89 2.92 29.43
CA LEU A 103 8.14 3.96 30.44
C LEU A 103 9.13 4.98 29.88
N ASP A 104 8.64 5.92 29.09
CA ASP A 104 9.23 7.26 29.07
C ASP A 104 8.08 8.27 28.96
N LEU A 105 7.78 8.90 30.10
CA LEU A 105 6.82 10.00 30.22
C LEU A 105 7.44 11.27 29.61
N CYS A 106 7.53 11.35 28.28
CA CYS A 106 7.74 12.61 27.55
C CYS A 106 7.43 12.39 26.06
N PRO A 107 6.48 13.13 25.44
CA PRO A 107 6.29 13.05 23.99
C PRO A 107 7.46 13.78 23.31
N SER A 108 8.53 13.06 22.97
CA SER A 108 9.52 13.56 22.01
C SER A 108 8.82 13.84 20.68
N PRO A 109 9.09 14.98 20.00
CA PRO A 109 8.57 15.20 18.65
C PRO A 109 9.01 14.03 17.75
N PRO A 110 8.14 13.57 16.83
CA PRO A 110 8.49 12.46 15.96
C PRO A 110 9.78 12.82 15.20
N PRO A 111 10.79 11.93 15.18
CA PRO A 111 12.01 12.19 14.44
C PRO A 111 11.69 12.48 12.96
N LEU A 112 12.53 13.22 12.25
CA LEU A 112 12.31 13.57 10.85
C LEU A 112 13.27 12.74 10.00
N ASN A 113 12.74 11.95 9.08
CA ASN A 113 13.53 11.19 8.12
C ASN A 113 13.89 12.06 6.93
N THR A 114 15.17 12.11 6.57
CA THR A 114 15.61 12.71 5.31
C THR A 114 15.19 11.79 4.17
N VAL A 115 14.38 12.32 3.25
CA VAL A 115 13.96 11.65 2.03
C VAL A 115 14.72 12.29 0.86
N ILE A 116 15.43 11.46 0.10
CA ILE A 116 16.10 11.86 -1.12
C ILE A 116 15.18 11.53 -2.30
N ALA A 117 14.72 12.55 -3.01
CA ALA A 117 13.95 12.41 -4.23
C ALA A 117 14.90 12.37 -5.43
N VAL A 118 14.70 11.37 -6.30
CA VAL A 118 15.50 11.16 -7.51
C VAL A 118 14.59 11.10 -8.74
N SER A 119 15.05 11.64 -9.87
CA SER A 119 14.33 11.62 -11.15
C SER A 119 15.27 11.40 -12.34
N GLY A 120 14.70 10.96 -13.45
CA GLY A 120 15.44 10.61 -14.66
C GLY A 120 15.91 9.15 -14.69
N GLU A 121 16.30 8.71 -15.89
CA GLU A 121 16.77 7.34 -16.11
C GLU A 121 18.05 7.00 -15.32
N PRO A 122 19.10 7.85 -15.29
CA PRO A 122 20.33 7.53 -14.56
C PRO A 122 20.06 7.31 -13.07
N ALA A 123 19.28 8.20 -12.45
CA ALA A 123 19.00 8.11 -11.02
C ALA A 123 18.13 6.90 -10.66
N ARG A 124 17.20 6.49 -11.53
CA ARG A 124 16.47 5.21 -11.37
C ARG A 124 17.41 4.02 -11.43
N ARG A 125 18.33 4.01 -12.40
CA ARG A 125 19.33 2.95 -12.56
C ARG A 125 20.17 2.82 -11.29
N ASP A 126 20.70 3.94 -10.80
CA ASP A 126 21.53 3.97 -9.59
C ASP A 126 20.73 3.53 -8.36
N PHE A 127 19.49 4.00 -8.21
CA PHE A 127 18.60 3.61 -7.10
C PHE A 127 18.32 2.11 -7.06
N PHE A 128 18.04 1.48 -8.21
CA PHE A 128 17.71 0.05 -8.28
C PHE A 128 18.94 -0.88 -8.31
N THR A 129 20.14 -0.38 -8.60
CA THR A 129 21.37 -1.20 -8.71
C THR A 129 22.36 -1.01 -7.57
N CYS A 130 22.22 0.06 -6.78
CA CYS A 130 23.11 0.32 -5.65
C CYS A 130 22.97 -0.77 -4.58
N LYS A 131 24.08 -1.48 -4.32
CA LYS A 131 24.14 -2.56 -3.31
C LYS A 131 23.91 -2.08 -1.88
N GLY A 132 24.02 -0.78 -1.62
CA GLY A 132 23.82 -0.17 -0.31
C GLY A 132 22.35 0.15 0.02
N PHE A 133 21.44 0.09 -0.95
CA PHE A 133 20.01 0.30 -0.69
C PHE A 133 19.30 -1.04 -0.48
N ASP A 134 18.79 -1.25 0.73
CA ASP A 134 17.97 -2.42 1.04
C ASP A 134 16.49 -2.03 1.19
N LEU A 135 15.69 -2.42 0.20
CA LEU A 135 14.23 -2.27 0.24
C LEU A 135 13.64 -3.00 1.46
N ASN A 136 14.25 -4.10 1.90
CA ASN A 136 13.76 -4.87 3.03
C ASN A 136 13.86 -4.11 4.35
N GLU A 137 14.81 -3.18 4.53
CA GLU A 137 14.87 -2.33 5.73
C GLU A 137 13.65 -1.41 5.81
N GLY A 138 13.26 -0.80 4.68
CA GLY A 138 12.03 -0.01 4.59
C GLY A 138 10.77 -0.86 4.89
N PHE A 139 10.74 -2.10 4.41
CA PHE A 139 9.63 -3.02 4.71
C PHE A 139 9.68 -3.60 6.14
N LYS A 140 10.86 -3.77 6.76
CA LYS A 140 11.02 -4.22 8.15
C LYS A 140 10.38 -3.24 9.12
N VAL A 141 10.58 -1.93 8.90
CA VAL A 141 9.94 -0.86 9.69
C VAL A 141 8.41 -0.94 9.59
N LEU A 142 7.87 -1.34 8.43
CA LEU A 142 6.43 -1.43 8.19
C LEU A 142 5.79 -2.78 8.58
N SER A 143 6.54 -3.89 8.57
CA SER A 143 5.98 -5.25 8.65
C SER A 143 6.62 -6.18 9.68
N GLY A 144 7.80 -5.85 10.23
CA GLY A 144 8.47 -6.61 11.30
C GLY A 144 8.90 -8.05 10.95
N ALA A 145 8.83 -8.50 9.69
CA ALA A 145 8.93 -9.93 9.36
C ALA A 145 9.75 -10.27 8.08
N ALA A 146 10.98 -9.78 7.96
CA ALA A 146 11.84 -9.93 6.76
C ALA A 146 11.99 -11.38 6.23
N ARG A 147 12.17 -12.37 7.11
CA ARG A 147 12.33 -13.79 6.68
C ARG A 147 11.07 -14.38 6.02
N ARG A 148 9.88 -13.91 6.40
CA ARG A 148 8.62 -14.41 5.81
C ARG A 148 8.40 -13.84 4.42
N ILE A 149 8.93 -12.63 4.16
CA ILE A 149 8.78 -11.93 2.89
C ILE A 149 9.50 -12.68 1.75
N SER A 150 10.75 -13.12 1.96
CA SER A 150 11.50 -13.84 0.91
C SER A 150 10.81 -15.15 0.47
N ILE A 151 10.18 -15.87 1.42
CA ILE A 151 9.38 -17.06 1.12
C ILE A 151 8.14 -16.68 0.30
N ILE A 152 7.41 -15.63 0.70
CA ILE A 152 6.25 -15.13 -0.05
C ILE A 152 6.64 -14.76 -1.48
N HIS A 153 7.76 -14.08 -1.71
CA HIS A 153 8.26 -13.75 -3.05
C HIS A 153 8.57 -15.01 -3.87
N LYS A 154 9.23 -16.00 -3.27
CA LYS A 154 9.53 -17.28 -3.92
C LYS A 154 8.25 -18.02 -4.34
N ARG A 155 7.24 -18.05 -3.46
CA ARG A 155 5.95 -18.68 -3.77
C ARG A 155 5.19 -17.93 -4.85
N LEU A 156 5.23 -16.61 -4.83
CA LEU A 156 4.60 -15.79 -5.86
C LEU A 156 5.23 -16.05 -7.24
N ALA A 157 6.56 -16.14 -7.32
CA ALA A 157 7.23 -16.48 -8.56
C ALA A 157 6.85 -17.89 -9.06
N THR A 158 6.67 -18.84 -8.13
CA THR A 158 6.26 -20.22 -8.46
C THR A 158 4.81 -20.27 -8.95
N SER A 159 3.91 -19.52 -8.33
CA SER A 159 2.51 -19.40 -8.77
C SER A 159 2.37 -18.63 -10.08
N GLN A 160 3.38 -17.88 -10.50
CA GLN A 160 3.39 -17.16 -11.78
C GLN A 160 4.12 -17.92 -12.90
N ASN A 161 4.48 -19.19 -12.67
CA ASN A 161 5.05 -20.02 -13.73
C ASN A 161 4.05 -20.21 -14.88
N GLU A 162 4.53 -20.17 -16.11
CA GLU A 162 3.79 -20.41 -17.35
C GLU A 162 2.86 -21.63 -17.25
N GLY A 163 3.35 -22.76 -16.74
CA GLY A 163 2.56 -23.98 -16.61
C GLY A 163 1.33 -23.81 -15.71
N HIS A 164 1.46 -23.07 -14.60
CA HIS A 164 0.33 -22.79 -13.71
C HIS A 164 -0.63 -21.77 -14.35
N LEU A 165 -0.09 -20.72 -14.97
CA LEU A 165 -0.89 -19.68 -15.64
C LEU A 165 -1.75 -20.26 -16.78
N CYS A 166 -1.21 -21.17 -17.59
CA CYS A 166 -1.96 -21.84 -18.65
C CYS A 166 -3.14 -22.64 -18.12
N ARG A 167 -3.03 -23.26 -16.95
CA ARG A 167 -4.13 -24.01 -16.31
C ARG A 167 -5.12 -23.11 -15.58
N LEU A 168 -4.65 -21.95 -15.10
CA LEU A 168 -5.47 -20.94 -14.44
C LEU A 168 -6.33 -20.14 -15.44
N LEU A 169 -5.83 -19.93 -16.66
CA LEU A 169 -6.45 -19.06 -17.67
C LEU A 169 -7.91 -19.44 -17.98
N PRO A 170 -8.28 -20.72 -18.21
CA PRO A 170 -9.68 -21.09 -18.43
C PRO A 170 -10.59 -20.69 -17.26
N LYS A 171 -10.14 -20.90 -16.02
CA LYS A 171 -10.90 -20.52 -14.82
C LYS A 171 -11.09 -19.00 -14.71
N LEU A 172 -10.06 -18.22 -15.07
CA LEU A 172 -10.16 -16.76 -15.10
C LEU A 172 -11.13 -16.27 -16.17
N LEU A 173 -11.15 -16.89 -17.34
CA LEU A 173 -12.10 -16.57 -18.39
C LEU A 173 -13.53 -16.92 -17.98
N GLU A 174 -13.73 -18.05 -17.30
CA GLU A 174 -15.03 -18.44 -16.76
C GLU A 174 -15.52 -17.47 -15.69
N ASP A 175 -14.67 -17.10 -14.73
CA ASP A 175 -14.98 -16.09 -13.71
C ASP A 175 -15.33 -14.75 -14.38
N THR A 176 -14.60 -14.37 -15.43
CA THR A 176 -14.84 -13.13 -16.16
C THR A 176 -16.17 -13.16 -16.89
N ALA A 177 -16.48 -14.25 -17.59
CA ALA A 177 -17.77 -14.43 -18.27
C ALA A 177 -18.93 -14.37 -17.26
N ARG A 178 -18.82 -15.10 -16.15
CA ARG A 178 -19.83 -15.11 -15.08
C ARG A 178 -20.08 -13.71 -14.49
N VAL A 179 -19.01 -12.96 -14.22
CA VAL A 179 -19.14 -11.59 -13.71
C VAL A 179 -19.74 -10.66 -14.78
N LEU A 180 -19.36 -10.78 -16.05
CA LEU A 180 -19.93 -9.99 -17.14
C LEU A 180 -21.41 -10.29 -17.35
N ASP A 181 -21.82 -11.56 -17.28
CA ASP A 181 -23.22 -11.98 -17.38
C ASP A 181 -24.06 -11.37 -16.26
N SER A 182 -23.48 -11.20 -15.06
CA SER A 182 -24.15 -10.54 -13.92
C SER A 182 -24.43 -9.05 -14.14
N TRP A 183 -23.77 -8.40 -15.11
CA TRP A 183 -23.96 -6.97 -15.39
C TRP A 183 -25.22 -6.67 -16.22
N GLY A 184 -25.83 -7.70 -16.81
CA GLY A 184 -27.06 -7.60 -17.59
C GLY A 184 -26.88 -6.99 -18.98
N THR A 185 -27.90 -7.12 -19.83
CA THR A 185 -27.84 -6.72 -21.26
C THR A 185 -28.04 -5.22 -21.50
N SER A 186 -28.50 -4.47 -20.48
CA SER A 186 -28.79 -3.03 -20.59
C SER A 186 -27.59 -2.22 -20.12
N ALA A 187 -26.80 -1.73 -21.07
CA ALA A 187 -25.58 -0.94 -20.86
C ALA A 187 -25.77 0.41 -20.12
N SER A 188 -26.97 0.73 -19.60
CA SER A 188 -27.34 2.02 -19.03
C SER A 188 -27.20 2.14 -17.50
N THR A 189 -26.91 1.06 -16.77
CA THR A 189 -27.14 1.06 -15.30
C THR A 189 -25.91 0.72 -14.44
N GLN A 190 -24.79 0.27 -15.03
CA GLN A 190 -23.63 -0.21 -14.25
C GLN A 190 -22.49 0.81 -14.23
N ASP A 191 -22.06 1.21 -13.03
CA ASP A 191 -20.89 2.06 -12.83
C ASP A 191 -19.61 1.23 -13.05
N PRO A 192 -18.80 1.52 -14.08
CA PRO A 192 -17.60 0.75 -14.35
C PRO A 192 -16.53 0.94 -13.26
N PHE A 193 -16.61 2.00 -12.43
CA PHE A 193 -15.76 2.18 -11.26
C PHE A 193 -16.08 1.22 -10.12
N GLU A 194 -17.24 0.57 -10.14
CA GLU A 194 -17.64 -0.47 -9.18
C GLU A 194 -17.49 -1.88 -9.79
N CYS A 195 -17.92 -2.05 -11.04
CA CYS A 195 -17.94 -3.34 -11.74
C CYS A 195 -16.54 -3.88 -12.06
N ILE A 196 -15.64 -3.04 -12.59
CA ILE A 196 -14.29 -3.48 -12.95
C ILE A 196 -13.49 -3.89 -11.70
N PRO A 197 -13.48 -3.12 -10.60
CA PRO A 197 -12.82 -3.59 -9.38
C PRO A 197 -13.42 -4.88 -8.80
N LYS A 198 -14.74 -5.11 -8.92
CA LYS A 198 -15.34 -6.40 -8.52
C LYS A 198 -14.76 -7.55 -9.36
N LEU A 199 -14.68 -7.38 -10.67
CA LEU A 199 -14.05 -8.35 -11.57
C LEU A 199 -12.56 -8.58 -11.26
N CYS A 200 -11.79 -7.51 -11.09
CA CYS A 200 -10.37 -7.59 -10.74
C CYS A 200 -10.17 -8.28 -9.39
N PHE A 201 -11.07 -8.08 -8.44
CA PHE A 201 -11.01 -8.74 -7.14
C PHE A 201 -11.31 -10.24 -7.26
N GLN A 202 -12.35 -10.63 -8.00
CA GLN A 202 -12.66 -12.05 -8.29
C GLN A 202 -11.45 -12.78 -8.90
N THR A 203 -10.86 -12.21 -9.96
CA THR A 203 -9.71 -12.81 -10.64
C THR A 203 -8.46 -12.83 -9.76
N SER A 204 -8.30 -11.86 -8.86
CA SER A 204 -7.23 -11.88 -7.86
C SER A 204 -7.41 -13.00 -6.83
N VAL A 205 -8.64 -13.22 -6.34
CA VAL A 205 -8.95 -14.35 -5.43
C VAL A 205 -8.65 -15.68 -6.13
N ARG A 206 -9.12 -15.86 -7.36
CA ARG A 206 -8.84 -17.06 -8.17
C ARG A 206 -7.34 -17.31 -8.36
N SER A 207 -6.54 -16.26 -8.52
CA SER A 207 -5.11 -16.35 -8.84
C SER A 207 -4.19 -16.49 -7.62
N LEU A 208 -4.65 -16.13 -6.43
CA LEU A 208 -3.78 -15.99 -5.24
C LEU A 208 -4.24 -16.80 -4.04
N ALA A 209 -5.49 -17.30 -4.04
CA ALA A 209 -6.07 -18.02 -2.92
C ALA A 209 -6.34 -19.50 -3.29
N CYS A 210 -7.34 -20.11 -2.65
CA CYS A 210 -7.81 -21.46 -2.96
C CYS A 210 -9.13 -21.42 -3.72
N SER A 211 -9.43 -22.50 -4.45
CA SER A 211 -10.63 -22.58 -5.29
C SER A 211 -11.93 -22.45 -4.47
N GLU A 212 -11.98 -22.97 -3.24
CA GLU A 212 -13.15 -22.86 -2.36
C GLU A 212 -13.51 -21.40 -2.04
N LEU A 213 -12.52 -20.52 -1.94
CA LEU A 213 -12.75 -19.09 -1.73
C LEU A 213 -13.20 -18.40 -3.02
N ALA A 214 -12.66 -18.81 -4.16
CA ALA A 214 -12.96 -18.19 -5.46
C ALA A 214 -14.31 -18.62 -6.04
N ASP A 215 -14.74 -19.85 -5.75
CA ASP A 215 -15.98 -20.42 -6.26
C ASP A 215 -17.22 -19.93 -5.50
N ASP A 216 -17.08 -19.51 -4.24
CA ASP A 216 -18.16 -18.94 -3.43
C ASP A 216 -18.27 -17.41 -3.63
N GLU A 217 -19.19 -16.99 -4.50
CA GLU A 217 -19.42 -15.58 -4.80
C GLU A 217 -19.76 -14.74 -3.55
N ALA A 218 -20.50 -15.31 -2.59
CA ALA A 218 -20.88 -14.60 -1.38
C ALA A 218 -19.66 -14.34 -0.49
N VAL A 219 -18.74 -15.30 -0.42
CA VAL A 219 -17.47 -15.13 0.29
C VAL A 219 -16.57 -14.12 -0.42
N VAL A 220 -16.47 -14.14 -1.76
CA VAL A 220 -15.70 -13.15 -2.50
C VAL A 220 -16.26 -11.74 -2.29
N ALA A 221 -17.57 -11.55 -2.40
CA ALA A 221 -18.22 -10.26 -2.18
C ALA A 221 -17.99 -9.73 -0.76
N ARG A 222 -18.06 -10.63 0.23
CA ARG A 222 -17.77 -10.30 1.63
C ARG A 222 -16.30 -9.93 1.84
N LEU A 223 -15.37 -10.69 1.25
CA LEU A 223 -13.94 -10.38 1.31
C LEU A 223 -13.66 -9.02 0.67
N LYS A 224 -14.24 -8.73 -0.50
CA LYS A 224 -14.11 -7.41 -1.16
C LYS A 224 -14.51 -6.28 -0.22
N THR A 225 -15.69 -6.39 0.39
CA THR A 225 -16.20 -5.37 1.34
C THR A 225 -15.25 -5.16 2.54
N LEU A 226 -14.67 -6.24 3.05
CA LEU A 226 -13.70 -6.16 4.14
C LEU A 226 -12.38 -5.51 3.70
N TYR A 227 -11.90 -5.80 2.48
CA TYR A 227 -10.71 -5.16 1.92
C TYR A 227 -10.94 -3.68 1.58
N ASP A 228 -12.13 -3.31 1.09
CA ASP A 228 -12.51 -1.90 0.89
C ASP A 228 -12.53 -1.13 2.22
N THR A 229 -12.96 -1.80 3.31
CA THR A 229 -12.89 -1.25 4.67
C THR A 229 -11.43 -1.06 5.13
N LEU A 230 -10.53 -2.00 4.81
CA LEU A 230 -9.11 -1.86 5.13
C LEU A 230 -8.45 -0.70 4.37
N ASP A 231 -8.83 -0.51 3.10
CA ASP A 231 -8.27 0.54 2.26
C ASP A 231 -8.75 1.93 2.72
N SER A 232 -10.06 2.08 2.95
CA SER A 232 -10.63 3.33 3.50
C SER A 232 -10.15 3.66 4.91
N ALA A 233 -9.81 2.66 5.73
CA ALA A 233 -9.23 2.89 7.06
C ALA A 233 -7.75 3.32 7.02
N THR A 234 -7.06 3.14 5.88
CA THR A 234 -5.67 3.55 5.70
C THR A 234 -5.62 5.04 5.34
N THR A 235 -5.78 5.89 6.35
CA THR A 235 -5.71 7.35 6.21
C THR A 235 -4.28 7.85 6.40
N PRO A 236 -3.89 9.00 5.81
CA PRO A 236 -2.60 9.63 6.08
C PRO A 236 -2.36 9.87 7.57
N ALA A 237 -3.41 10.19 8.34
CA ALA A 237 -3.35 10.33 9.79
C ALA A 237 -3.01 9.00 10.50
N SER A 238 -3.54 7.87 10.03
CA SER A 238 -3.20 6.54 10.58
C SER A 238 -1.76 6.11 10.28
N VAL A 239 -1.18 6.61 9.18
CA VAL A 239 0.24 6.41 8.87
C VAL A 239 1.11 7.30 9.75
N LEU A 240 0.72 8.56 9.96
CA LEU A 240 1.48 9.52 10.75
C LEU A 240 1.40 9.28 12.27
N VAL A 241 0.30 8.73 12.77
CA VAL A 241 0.09 8.49 14.21
C VAL A 241 -0.44 7.06 14.44
N PRO A 242 0.40 6.01 14.29
CA PRO A 242 -0.06 4.61 14.37
C PRO A 242 -0.55 4.20 15.76
N TRP A 243 -0.07 4.85 16.81
CA TRP A 243 -0.38 4.53 18.21
C TRP A 243 -1.72 5.11 18.68
N PHE A 244 -2.30 6.07 17.94
CA PHE A 244 -3.53 6.71 18.35
C PHE A 244 -4.73 5.78 18.03
N PRO A 245 -5.49 5.32 19.05
CA PRO A 245 -6.58 4.37 18.89
C PRO A 245 -7.81 5.03 18.26
N SER A 246 -7.69 5.39 16.98
CA SER A 246 -8.78 5.99 16.22
C SER A 246 -9.87 4.96 15.92
N PRO A 247 -11.14 5.38 15.76
CA PRO A 247 -12.21 4.50 15.29
C PRO A 247 -11.87 3.78 13.97
N SER A 248 -11.10 4.43 13.09
CA SER A 248 -10.60 3.84 11.85
C SER A 248 -9.61 2.70 12.10
N MET A 249 -8.72 2.83 13.09
CA MET A 249 -7.79 1.77 13.50
C MET A 249 -8.54 0.55 14.05
N LEU A 250 -9.57 0.78 14.88
CA LEU A 250 -10.44 -0.28 15.39
C LEU A 250 -11.16 -1.00 14.25
N LYS A 251 -11.78 -0.26 13.32
CA LYS A 251 -12.41 -0.83 12.12
C LYS A 251 -11.42 -1.66 11.29
N LYS A 252 -10.18 -1.17 11.13
CA LYS A 252 -9.09 -1.89 10.45
C LYS A 252 -8.77 -3.20 11.15
N LEU A 253 -8.62 -3.19 12.48
CA LEU A 253 -8.32 -4.39 13.26
C LEU A 253 -9.44 -5.43 13.14
N PHE A 254 -10.70 -5.01 13.28
CA PHE A 254 -11.85 -5.90 13.12
C PHE A 254 -11.98 -6.46 11.71
N ALA A 255 -11.74 -5.64 10.68
CA ALA A 255 -11.74 -6.10 9.29
C ALA A 255 -10.62 -7.13 9.06
N THR A 256 -9.39 -6.84 9.49
CA THR A 256 -8.26 -7.78 9.40
C THR A 256 -8.58 -9.11 10.09
N LYS A 257 -9.16 -9.08 11.30
CA LYS A 257 -9.57 -10.29 12.02
C LYS A 257 -10.62 -11.08 11.23
N LYS A 258 -11.66 -10.43 10.69
CA LYS A 258 -12.69 -11.11 9.89
C LYS A 258 -12.12 -11.76 8.64
N ILE A 259 -11.20 -11.09 7.93
CA ILE A 259 -10.55 -11.65 6.75
C ILE A 259 -9.67 -12.84 7.17
N TYR A 260 -8.89 -12.70 8.26
CA TYR A 260 -8.12 -13.80 8.84
C TYR A 260 -9.01 -15.01 9.10
N ASP A 261 -10.16 -14.84 9.77
CA ASP A 261 -11.06 -15.94 10.10
C ASP A 261 -11.63 -16.63 8.85
N ILE A 262 -11.91 -15.89 7.77
CA ILE A 262 -12.39 -16.45 6.49
C ILE A 262 -11.28 -17.29 5.84
N VAL A 263 -10.10 -16.68 5.63
CA VAL A 263 -8.98 -17.34 4.95
C VAL A 263 -8.48 -18.54 5.77
N ASN A 264 -8.38 -18.37 7.08
CA ASN A 264 -7.91 -19.41 7.99
C ASN A 264 -8.82 -20.64 8.01
N ARG A 265 -10.14 -20.43 7.95
CA ARG A 265 -11.10 -21.53 7.84
C ARG A 265 -10.98 -22.27 6.51
N ALA A 266 -10.78 -21.56 5.40
CA ALA A 266 -10.61 -22.19 4.10
C ALA A 266 -9.33 -23.05 4.04
N ILE A 267 -8.20 -22.51 4.53
CA ILE A 267 -6.93 -23.26 4.64
C ILE A 267 -7.12 -24.50 5.52
N GLU A 268 -7.74 -24.34 6.69
CA GLU A 268 -7.93 -25.46 7.61
C GLU A 268 -8.87 -26.53 7.07
N ALA A 269 -9.94 -26.15 6.38
CA ALA A 269 -10.83 -27.09 5.70
C ALA A 269 -10.07 -27.92 4.66
N ARG A 270 -9.19 -27.27 3.87
CA ARG A 270 -8.34 -27.96 2.89
C ARG A 270 -7.33 -28.90 3.55
N LEU A 271 -6.63 -28.45 4.58
CA LEU A 271 -5.64 -29.28 5.28
C LEU A 271 -6.29 -30.51 5.94
N ARG A 272 -7.53 -30.37 6.45
CA ARG A 272 -8.28 -31.50 7.03
C ARG A 272 -8.86 -32.43 5.97
N SER A 273 -9.33 -31.91 4.84
CA SER A 273 -9.91 -32.75 3.78
C SER A 273 -8.84 -33.54 3.04
N GLY A 274 -7.62 -33.00 2.93
CA GLY A 274 -6.52 -33.61 2.20
C GLY A 274 -6.76 -33.71 0.68
N VAL A 275 -7.81 -33.08 0.16
CA VAL A 275 -8.17 -33.13 -1.26
C VAL A 275 -7.27 -32.17 -2.04
N PRO A 276 -6.42 -32.66 -2.95
CA PRO A 276 -5.58 -31.79 -3.76
C PRO A 276 -6.42 -31.02 -4.79
N GLN A 277 -6.08 -29.76 -5.02
CA GLN A 277 -6.67 -28.93 -6.08
C GLN A 277 -5.58 -28.22 -6.86
N ASP A 278 -5.79 -27.94 -8.15
CA ASP A 278 -4.85 -27.13 -8.95
C ASP A 278 -5.11 -25.64 -8.69
N ASP A 279 -4.59 -25.15 -7.57
CA ASP A 279 -4.64 -23.75 -7.13
C ASP A 279 -3.37 -23.32 -6.37
N THR A 280 -3.28 -22.03 -6.07
CA THR A 280 -2.10 -21.44 -5.42
C THR A 280 -1.90 -21.93 -3.99
N LEU A 281 -2.99 -22.24 -3.27
CA LEU A 281 -2.89 -22.84 -1.95
C LEU A 281 -2.18 -24.21 -2.02
N GLN A 282 -2.49 -25.03 -3.02
CA GLN A 282 -1.84 -26.33 -3.20
C GLN A 282 -0.34 -26.20 -3.42
N ILE A 283 0.13 -25.20 -4.19
CA ILE A 283 1.57 -24.94 -4.38
C ILE A 283 2.28 -24.73 -3.03
N MET A 284 1.63 -24.06 -2.08
CA MET A 284 2.19 -23.82 -0.75
C MET A 284 2.12 -25.07 0.15
N ILE A 285 1.05 -25.86 0.04
CA ILE A 285 0.90 -27.14 0.75
C ILE A 285 1.97 -28.14 0.28
N ASP A 286 2.15 -28.29 -1.03
CA ASP A 286 3.15 -29.19 -1.63
C ASP A 286 4.58 -28.77 -1.27
N SER A 287 4.78 -27.46 -1.08
CA SER A 287 6.04 -26.90 -0.61
C SER A 287 6.27 -27.05 0.89
N SER A 288 5.34 -27.65 1.64
CA SER A 288 5.37 -27.80 3.10
C SER A 288 5.55 -26.47 3.84
N ASP A 289 4.92 -25.40 3.34
CA ASP A 289 4.98 -24.09 4.00
C ASP A 289 4.19 -24.09 5.32
N ASP A 290 4.63 -23.28 6.28
CA ASP A 290 3.87 -23.10 7.53
C ASP A 290 2.53 -22.40 7.28
N ARG A 291 1.51 -22.74 8.08
CA ARG A 291 0.17 -22.12 8.02
C ARG A 291 0.19 -20.59 8.07
N LEU A 292 1.10 -20.01 8.88
CA LEU A 292 1.26 -18.55 8.97
C LEU A 292 1.81 -17.93 7.67
N VAL A 293 2.63 -18.65 6.92
CA VAL A 293 3.13 -18.22 5.61
C VAL A 293 1.99 -18.25 4.60
N MET A 294 1.20 -19.33 4.57
CA MET A 294 0.03 -19.43 3.68
C MET A 294 -0.99 -18.29 3.95
N LEU A 295 -1.30 -18.04 5.22
CA LEU A 295 -2.16 -16.93 5.63
C LEU A 295 -1.60 -15.58 5.21
N GLY A 296 -0.30 -15.34 5.48
CA GLY A 296 0.37 -14.10 5.13
C GLY A 296 0.41 -13.87 3.61
N PHE A 297 0.63 -14.92 2.84
CA PHE A 297 0.62 -14.90 1.38
C PHE A 297 -0.74 -14.47 0.85
N ILE A 298 -1.81 -15.20 1.20
CA ILE A 298 -3.17 -14.93 0.69
C ILE A 298 -3.66 -13.55 1.14
N MET A 299 -3.58 -13.26 2.44
CA MET A 299 -4.01 -11.97 3.00
C MET A 299 -3.23 -10.81 2.40
N GLY A 300 -1.89 -10.92 2.36
CA GLY A 300 -1.01 -9.84 1.93
C GLY A 300 -1.12 -9.55 0.43
N LEU A 301 -1.13 -10.59 -0.39
CA LEU A 301 -1.18 -10.42 -1.85
C LEU A 301 -2.58 -10.04 -2.35
N LEU A 302 -3.66 -10.44 -1.67
CA LEU A 302 -5.00 -9.93 -2.00
C LEU A 302 -5.14 -8.43 -1.70
N VAL A 303 -4.56 -7.94 -0.60
CA VAL A 303 -4.48 -6.47 -0.37
C VAL A 303 -3.71 -5.80 -1.50
N ALA A 304 -2.55 -6.35 -1.87
CA ALA A 304 -1.70 -5.77 -2.91
C ALA A 304 -2.41 -5.75 -4.27
N GLY A 305 -3.02 -6.88 -4.67
CA GLY A 305 -3.75 -7.04 -5.93
C GLY A 305 -5.01 -6.17 -5.99
N ALA A 306 -5.78 -6.06 -4.90
CA ALA A 306 -6.95 -5.19 -4.84
C ALA A 306 -6.57 -3.72 -5.10
N ARG A 307 -5.44 -3.25 -4.52
CA ARG A 307 -4.96 -1.88 -4.74
C ARG A 307 -4.37 -1.66 -6.13
N SER A 308 -3.49 -2.54 -6.61
CA SER A 308 -2.82 -2.34 -7.90
C SER A 308 -3.79 -2.53 -9.07
N THR A 309 -4.45 -3.68 -9.14
CA THR A 309 -5.32 -4.07 -10.24
C THR A 309 -6.63 -3.26 -10.22
N GLY A 310 -7.19 -3.00 -9.03
CA GLY A 310 -8.36 -2.14 -8.88
C GLY A 310 -8.10 -0.70 -9.33
N THR A 311 -6.96 -0.11 -8.95
CA THR A 311 -6.60 1.25 -9.38
C THR A 311 -6.32 1.30 -10.90
N THR A 312 -5.66 0.29 -11.44
CA THR A 312 -5.40 0.17 -12.89
C THR A 312 -6.72 0.03 -13.67
N GLY A 313 -7.65 -0.80 -13.18
CA GLY A 313 -8.97 -0.99 -13.77
C GLY A 313 -9.80 0.30 -13.78
N LYS A 314 -9.81 1.06 -12.68
CA LYS A 314 -10.47 2.38 -12.62
C LYS A 314 -9.85 3.37 -13.61
N GLY A 315 -8.52 3.43 -13.72
CA GLY A 315 -7.83 4.30 -14.67
C GLY A 315 -8.11 3.94 -16.13
N PHE A 316 -8.14 2.64 -16.45
CA PHE A 316 -8.51 2.14 -17.77
C PHE A 316 -9.95 2.50 -18.12
N SER A 317 -10.88 2.33 -17.17
CA SER A 317 -12.28 2.73 -17.35
C SER A 317 -12.44 4.20 -17.68
N LEU A 318 -11.78 5.09 -16.91
CA LEU A 318 -11.79 6.53 -17.14
C LEU A 318 -11.21 6.91 -18.51
N THR A 319 -10.14 6.21 -18.92
CA THR A 319 -9.51 6.40 -20.23
C THR A 319 -10.46 5.97 -21.34
N TYR A 320 -11.11 4.81 -21.22
CA TYR A 320 -12.07 4.31 -22.22
C TYR A 320 -13.34 5.16 -22.32
N SER A 321 -13.88 5.65 -21.20
CA SER A 321 -15.03 6.57 -21.21
C SER A 321 -14.70 7.90 -21.91
N THR A 322 -13.44 8.35 -21.80
CA THR A 322 -12.95 9.57 -22.45
C THR A 322 -12.63 9.35 -23.94
N ILE A 323 -12.10 8.18 -24.30
CA ILE A 323 -11.71 7.82 -25.67
C ILE A 323 -12.91 7.46 -26.56
N ARG A 324 -14.09 7.13 -26.01
CA ARG A 324 -15.34 6.86 -26.77
C ARG A 324 -15.83 7.99 -27.68
N ARG A 325 -15.12 9.12 -27.79
CA ARG A 325 -15.28 10.07 -28.92
C ARG A 325 -14.61 9.62 -30.22
N VAL A 326 -13.88 8.51 -30.23
CA VAL A 326 -13.25 7.93 -31.43
C VAL A 326 -13.73 6.48 -31.59
N PRO A 327 -14.41 6.13 -32.70
CA PRO A 327 -14.88 4.76 -32.91
C PRO A 327 -13.70 3.79 -33.07
N TYR A 328 -13.79 2.67 -32.34
CA TYR A 328 -12.87 1.54 -32.45
C TYR A 328 -13.21 0.73 -33.71
N SER A 329 -12.67 1.10 -34.86
CA SER A 329 -12.71 0.28 -36.06
C SER A 329 -11.62 -0.79 -35.97
N ARG A 330 -12.01 -2.03 -35.69
CA ARG A 330 -11.12 -3.20 -35.79
C ARG A 330 -11.53 -4.08 -36.96
N GLU A 331 -11.40 -3.55 -38.18
CA GLU A 331 -11.30 -4.38 -39.38
C GLU A 331 -9.82 -4.55 -39.72
N LYS A 332 -9.21 -5.60 -39.17
CA LYS A 332 -8.17 -6.32 -39.90
C LYS A 332 -8.71 -7.75 -40.07
N PRO A 333 -9.02 -8.19 -41.30
CA PRO A 333 -9.41 -9.57 -41.52
C PRO A 333 -8.27 -10.49 -41.05
N LEU A 334 -8.64 -11.59 -40.39
CA LEU A 334 -7.74 -12.69 -40.11
C LEU A 334 -7.02 -13.09 -41.41
N PRO A 335 -5.69 -13.31 -41.39
CA PRO A 335 -5.02 -13.84 -42.57
C PRO A 335 -5.64 -15.20 -42.88
N THR A 336 -6.31 -15.29 -44.02
CA THR A 336 -6.75 -16.54 -44.61
C THR A 336 -5.51 -17.41 -44.77
N HIS A 337 -5.43 -18.51 -44.02
CA HIS A 337 -4.45 -19.56 -44.29
C HIS A 337 -4.63 -19.99 -45.75
N ASN A 338 -3.62 -19.71 -46.58
CA ASN A 338 -3.51 -20.27 -47.91
C ASN A 338 -3.51 -21.79 -47.79
N THR A 339 -4.63 -22.41 -48.16
CA THR A 339 -4.75 -23.84 -48.40
C THR A 339 -4.05 -24.17 -49.72
N SER A 340 -2.72 -24.07 -49.73
CA SER A 340 -1.90 -24.44 -50.89
C SER A 340 -0.61 -25.09 -50.43
N LEU A 341 -0.72 -26.11 -49.59
CA LEU A 341 0.31 -27.12 -49.34
C LEU A 341 -0.37 -28.46 -49.02
N LEU A 342 -1.02 -29.05 -50.01
CA LEU A 342 -1.34 -30.47 -50.01
C LEU A 342 -0.32 -31.15 -50.92
N PRO A 343 0.45 -32.14 -50.44
CA PRO A 343 1.42 -32.83 -51.28
C PRO A 343 0.70 -33.58 -52.41
N PRO A 344 1.31 -33.70 -53.60
CA PRO A 344 0.70 -34.41 -54.72
C PRO A 344 0.49 -35.88 -54.35
N GLN A 345 -0.75 -36.35 -54.52
CA GLN A 345 -1.10 -37.77 -54.46
C GLN A 345 -0.36 -38.51 -55.60
N PRO A 346 0.28 -39.66 -55.33
CA PRO A 346 0.89 -40.47 -56.39
C PRO A 346 -0.20 -41.14 -57.26
N PRO A 347 0.09 -41.40 -58.55
CA PRO A 347 -0.87 -42.02 -59.44
C PRO A 347 -1.03 -43.52 -59.11
N GLY A 348 -2.27 -43.93 -58.91
CA GLY A 348 -2.69 -45.32 -58.72
C GLY A 348 -4.19 -45.45 -58.88
#